data_AF-A0A085L6J6-F1
#
_entry.id   AF-A0A085L6J6-F1
#
_cell.length_a   1.000
_cell.length_b   1.000
_cell.length_c   1.000
_cell.angle_alpha   90.00
_cell.angle_beta   90.00
_cell.angle_gamma   90.00
#
_symmetry.space_group_name_H-M   'P 1'
#
loop_
_entity.id
_entity.type
_entity.pdbx_description
1 polymer ?
#
loop_
_entity_poly.entity_id
_entity_poly.type
_entity_poly.pdbx_seq_one_letter_code
_entity_poly.pdbx_strand_id
1 'polypeptide(L)' 'MTAQITVLGLGPGQAAHLSLAGWEVLKKRPYLFIRTKHHPLVEWLKKQGITGITFDDYYETSQSFEEVYERITQRILTE' A
#
# COMPACT_ATOMS: atom_id res chain seq x y z
N MET A 1 -16.73 -12.30 -12.98
CA MET A 1 -16.16 -10.94 -12.90
C MET A 1 -14.66 -11.07 -12.78
N THR A 2 -13.90 -10.19 -13.41
CA THR A 2 -12.43 -10.15 -13.27
C THR A 2 -12.06 -8.97 -12.37
N ALA A 3 -11.33 -9.25 -11.29
CA ALA A 3 -10.73 -8.21 -10.46
C ALA A 3 -9.35 -7.82 -11.01
N GLN A 4 -8.97 -6.54 -10.89
CA GLN A 4 -7.66 -6.05 -11.31
C GLN A 4 -6.91 -5.48 -10.11
N ILE A 5 -5.74 -6.05 -9.83
CA ILE A 5 -4.80 -5.54 -8.82
C ILE A 5 -3.76 -4.67 -9.52
N THR A 6 -3.47 -3.50 -8.95
CA THR A 6 -2.39 -2.61 -9.41
C THR A 6 -1.35 -2.48 -8.30
N VAL A 7 -0.13 -2.97 -8.54
CA VAL A 7 0.99 -2.81 -7.61
C VAL A 7 1.73 -1.52 -7.97
N LEU A 8 1.80 -0.59 -7.02
CA LEU A 8 2.40 0.73 -7.21
C LEU A 8 3.62 0.93 -6.30
N GLY A 9 4.74 1.35 -6.87
CA GLY A 9 5.89 1.82 -6.11
C GLY A 9 5.70 3.27 -5.63
N LEU A 10 5.93 3.53 -4.34
CA LEU A 10 5.82 4.86 -3.72
C LEU A 10 7.11 5.70 -3.80
N GLY A 11 8.17 5.16 -4.41
CA GLY A 11 9.50 5.77 -4.37
C GLY A 11 10.13 5.68 -2.97
N PRO A 12 11.28 6.35 -2.73
CA PRO A 12 12.02 6.23 -1.47
C PRO A 12 11.47 7.12 -0.33
N GLY A 13 10.39 7.89 -0.55
CA GLY A 13 9.68 8.57 0.53
C GLY A 13 9.22 10.00 0.26
N GLN A 14 9.89 10.75 -0.62
CA GLN A 14 9.48 12.13 -0.94
C GLN A 14 8.41 12.15 -2.04
N ALA A 15 7.46 13.07 -1.95
CA ALA A 15 6.37 13.22 -2.93
C ALA A 15 6.89 13.48 -4.35
N ALA A 16 8.02 14.17 -4.49
CA ALA A 16 8.66 14.42 -5.79
C ALA A 16 9.13 13.15 -6.51
N HIS A 17 9.29 12.03 -5.78
CA HIS A 17 9.67 10.74 -6.36
C HIS A 17 8.46 9.87 -6.74
N LEU A 18 7.24 10.29 -6.39
CA LEU A 18 6.04 9.63 -6.86
C LEU A 18 5.81 10.02 -8.33
N SER A 19 5.70 9.03 -9.20
CA SER A 19 5.41 9.30 -10.61
C SER A 19 3.99 9.89 -10.76
N LEU A 20 3.81 10.74 -11.78
CA LEU A 20 2.50 11.32 -12.09
C LEU A 20 1.45 10.22 -12.38
N ALA A 21 1.84 9.16 -13.08
CA ALA A 21 0.98 8.00 -13.31
C ALA A 21 0.56 7.33 -12.00
N GLY A 22 1.50 7.19 -11.05
CA GLY A 22 1.19 6.62 -9.74
C GLY A 22 0.27 7.48 -8.89
N TRP A 23 0.46 8.80 -8.94
CA TRP A 23 -0.42 9.76 -8.31
C TRP A 23 -1.86 9.67 -8.85
N GLU A 24 -2.02 9.60 -10.18
CA GLU A 24 -3.32 9.47 -10.81
C GLU A 24 -4.03 8.16 -10.46
N VAL A 25 -3.28 7.07 -10.25
CA VAL A 25 -3.84 5.81 -9.74
C VAL A 25 -4.33 5.97 -8.31
N LEU A 26 -3.52 6.53 -7.41
CA LEU A 26 -3.88 6.69 -5.99
C LEU A 26 -5.15 7.52 -5.79
N LYS A 27 -5.36 8.56 -6.60
CA LYS A 27 -6.56 9.41 -6.51
C LYS A 27 -7.87 8.73 -6.90
N LYS A 28 -7.83 7.61 -7.64
CA LYS A 28 -9.01 7.04 -8.32
C LYS A 28 -9.46 5.70 -7.73
N ARG A 29 -8.81 5.20 -6.67
CA ARG A 29 -9.02 3.83 -6.20
C ARG A 29 -9.79 3.78 -4.88
N PRO A 30 -10.93 3.06 -4.82
CA PRO A 30 -11.72 2.92 -3.60
C PRO A 30 -11.05 2.01 -2.56
N TYR A 31 -10.20 1.08 -3.01
CA TYR A 31 -9.43 0.17 -2.15
C TYR A 31 -7.94 0.47 -2.29
N LEU A 32 -7.32 0.87 -1.19
CA LEU A 32 -5.89 1.15 -1.10
C LEU A 32 -5.28 0.33 0.04
N PHE A 33 -4.34 -0.53 -0.31
CA PHE A 33 -3.51 -1.27 0.62
C PHE A 33 -2.09 -0.73 0.59
N ILE A 34 -1.49 -0.56 1.77
CA ILE A 34 -0.15 -0.01 1.94
C ILE A 34 0.66 -1.03 2.75
N ARG A 35 1.83 -1.42 2.24
CA ARG A 35 2.70 -2.40 2.92
C ARG A 35 2.95 -2.05 4.38
N THR A 36 3.19 -0.77 4.68
CA THR A 36 3.46 -0.29 6.04
C THR A 36 3.13 1.19 6.18
N LYS A 37 2.63 1.60 7.34
CA LYS A 37 2.46 3.02 7.72
C LYS A 37 3.78 3.76 7.89
N HIS A 38 4.89 3.03 8.07
CA HIS A 38 6.22 3.59 8.31
C HIS A 38 6.89 4.15 7.05
N HIS A 39 6.28 3.99 5.87
CA HIS A 39 6.81 4.57 4.65
C HIS A 39 6.70 6.10 4.68
N PRO A 40 7.78 6.88 4.44
CA PRO A 40 7.76 8.34 4.65
C PRO A 40 6.69 9.09 3.84
N LEU A 41 6.31 8.57 2.67
CA LEU A 41 5.27 9.17 1.83
C LEU A 41 3.85 9.07 2.42
N VAL A 42 3.60 8.11 3.34
CA VAL A 42 2.24 7.83 3.84
C VAL A 42 1.65 9.04 4.56
N GLU A 43 2.45 9.74 5.37
CA GLU A 43 1.99 10.95 6.05
C GLU A 43 1.66 12.08 5.07
N TRP A 44 2.39 12.17 3.97
CA TRP A 44 2.06 13.13 2.91
C TRP A 44 0.74 12.74 2.21
N LEU A 45 0.52 11.45 1.89
CA LEU A 45 -0.72 10.96 1.30
C LEU A 45 -1.94 11.26 2.19
N LYS A 46 -1.82 11.04 3.51
CA LYS A 46 -2.88 11.36 4.47
C LYS A 46 -3.27 12.85 4.42
N LYS A 47 -2.28 13.76 4.31
CA LYS A 47 -2.53 15.20 4.15
C LYS A 47 -3.25 15.55 2.85
N GLN A 48 -3.14 14.71 1.82
CA GLN A 48 -3.89 14.84 0.58
C GLN A 48 -5.28 14.18 0.63
N GLY A 49 -5.69 13.67 1.79
CA GLY A 49 -6.96 12.95 1.96
C GLY A 49 -6.93 11.50 1.45
N ILE A 50 -5.74 10.95 1.19
CA ILE A 50 -5.58 9.57 0.73
C ILE A 50 -5.16 8.70 1.91
N THR A 51 -6.03 7.76 2.27
CA THR A 51 -5.82 6.79 3.35
C THR A 51 -6.02 5.37 2.82
N GLY A 52 -5.38 4.40 3.46
CA GLY A 52 -5.49 2.99 3.08
C GLY A 52 -5.27 2.07 4.26
N ILE A 53 -5.58 0.79 4.06
CA ILE A 53 -5.34 -0.28 5.03
C ILE A 53 -3.85 -0.58 5.02
N THR A 54 -3.23 -0.68 6.21
CA THR A 54 -1.83 -1.08 6.34
C THR A 54 -1.70 -2.48 6.91
N PHE A 55 -0.57 -3.14 6.63
CA PHE A 55 -0.27 -4.51 7.10
C PHE A 55 0.77 -4.53 8.23
N ASP A 56 0.90 -3.44 8.98
CA ASP A 56 1.90 -3.34 10.06
C ASP A 56 1.66 -4.41 11.13
N ASP A 57 0.41 -4.83 11.35
CA ASP A 57 0.05 -5.91 12.27
C ASP A 57 0.64 -7.27 11.83
N TYR A 58 0.79 -7.52 10.52
CA TYR A 58 1.40 -8.76 10.03
C TYR A 58 2.90 -8.76 10.32
N TYR A 59 3.57 -7.61 10.17
CA TYR A 59 4.98 -7.45 10.56
C TYR A 59 5.20 -7.63 12.08
N GLU A 60 4.23 -7.23 12.90
CA GLU A 60 4.31 -7.36 14.36
C GLU A 60 4.04 -8.79 14.86
N THR A 61 3.27 -9.59 14.10
CA THR A 61 2.76 -10.89 14.57
C THR A 61 3.36 -12.11 13.88
N SER A 62 4.02 -11.94 12.74
CA SER A 62 4.65 -13.05 12.00
C SER A 62 6.09 -13.32 12.42
N GLN A 63 6.54 -14.56 12.24
CA GLN A 63 7.87 -15.03 12.66
C GLN A 63 8.93 -14.87 11.57
N SER A 64 8.52 -14.61 10.32
CA SER A 64 9.42 -14.40 9.18
C SER A 64 8.83 -13.43 8.16
N PHE A 65 9.67 -12.92 7.26
CA PHE A 65 9.20 -12.06 6.17
C PHE A 65 8.38 -12.84 5.14
N GLU A 66 8.72 -14.11 4.90
CA GLU A 66 7.98 -15.00 4.03
C GLU A 66 6.52 -15.11 4.49
N GLU A 67 6.30 -15.33 5.80
CA GLU A 67 4.97 -15.41 6.39
C GLU A 67 4.20 -14.08 6.24
N VAL A 68 4.86 -12.93 6.44
CA VAL A 68 4.25 -11.62 6.21
C VAL A 68 3.73 -11.50 4.78
N TYR A 69 4.56 -11.83 3.79
CA TYR A 69 4.18 -11.68 2.38
C TYR A 69 3.09 -12.67 1.96
N GLU A 70 3.09 -13.89 2.48
CA GLU A 70 2.01 -14.85 2.27
C GLU A 70 0.68 -14.32 2.82
N ARG A 71 0.67 -13.79 4.05
CA ARG A 71 -0.52 -13.21 4.68
C ARG A 71 -1.05 -11.99 3.94
N ILE A 72 -0.17 -11.07 3.51
CA ILE A 72 -0.55 -9.91 2.68
C ILE A 72 -1.22 -10.38 1.38
N THR A 73 -0.60 -11.34 0.70
CA THR A 73 -1.09 -11.83 -0.58
C THR A 73 -2.46 -12.50 -0.43
N GLN A 74 -2.61 -13.37 0.56
CA GLN A 74 -3.89 -14.02 0.86
C GLN A 74 -4.98 -12.99 1.17
N ARG A 75 -4.68 -11.99 2.00
CA ARG A 75 -5.64 -10.93 2.33
C ARG A 75 -6.11 -10.17 1.10
N ILE A 76 -5.20 -9.75 0.23
CA ILE A 76 -5.54 -8.99 -0.99
C ILE A 76 -6.39 -9.83 -1.96
N LEU A 77 -6.14 -11.14 -2.06
CA LEU A 77 -6.90 -12.02 -2.95
C LEU A 77 -8.33 -12.33 -2.48
N THR A 78 -8.65 -12.04 -1.21
CA THR A 78 -9.97 -12.34 -0.60
C THR A 78 -10.87 -11.13 -0.40
N GLU A 79 -10.39 -9.91 -0.70
CA GLU A 79 -11.15 -8.65 -0.64
C GLU A 79 -11.87 -8.36 -1.96
#